data_AF-A0A9E2Q7H9-F1
#
_entry.id   AF-A0A9E2Q7H9-F1
#
_cell.length_a   1.000
_cell.length_b   1.000
_cell.length_c   1.000
_cell.angle_alpha   90.00
_cell.angle_beta   90.00
_cell.angle_gamma   90.00
#
_symmetry.space_group_name_H-M   'P 1'
#
loop_
_entity.id
_entity.type
_entity.pdbx_description
1 polymer ?
#
loop_
_entity_poly.entity_id
_entity_poly.type
_entity_poly.pdbx_seq_one_letter_code
_entity_poly.pdbx_strand_id
1 'polypeptide(L)'
;YAAFLQESATIMQEPRLQECAAALTAAGDTWREFAAMAARICKKRGRAEDSYPAMVACINRCGAMEEKVFTELRQWSRQQP
;
A
#
# COMPACT_ATOMS: atom_id res chain seq x y z
N TYR A 1 -0.30 -5.85 -8.94
CA TYR A 1 -1.66 -6.01 -8.37
C TYR A 1 -2.55 -4.78 -8.57
N ALA A 2 -2.10 -3.55 -8.29
CA ALA A 2 -2.96 -2.37 -8.47
C ALA A 2 -3.52 -2.20 -9.90
N ALA A 3 -2.66 -2.28 -10.93
CA ALA A 3 -3.09 -2.18 -12.34
C ALA A 3 -4.12 -3.26 -12.71
N PHE A 4 -3.94 -4.49 -12.23
CA PHE A 4 -4.90 -5.58 -12.43
C PHE A 4 -6.27 -5.27 -11.81
N LEU A 5 -6.29 -4.73 -10.58
CA LEU A 5 -7.54 -4.34 -9.92
C LEU A 5 -8.23 -3.18 -10.65
N GLN A 6 -7.45 -2.24 -11.20
CA GLN A 6 -7.97 -1.11 -11.97
C GLN A 6 -8.58 -1.54 -13.30
N GLU A 7 -7.94 -2.45 -14.03
CA GLU A 7 -8.51 -3.05 -15.24
C GLU A 7 -9.76 -3.88 -14.91
N SER A 8 -9.70 -4.68 -13.85
CA SER A 8 -10.84 -5.47 -13.39
C SER A 8 -12.02 -4.59 -12.95
N ALA A 9 -11.78 -3.47 -12.27
CA ALA A 9 -12.79 -2.49 -11.90
C ALA A 9 -13.52 -1.93 -13.14
N THR A 10 -12.77 -1.68 -14.21
CA THR A 10 -13.31 -1.18 -15.47
C THR A 10 -14.16 -2.25 -16.17
N ILE A 11 -13.67 -3.49 -16.23
CA ILE A 11 -14.37 -4.60 -16.89
C ILE A 11 -15.64 -5.00 -16.13
N MET A 12 -15.56 -5.07 -14.80
CA MET A 12 -16.67 -5.49 -13.93
C MET A 12 -17.59 -4.34 -13.53
N GLN A 13 -17.28 -3.10 -13.96
CA GLN A 13 -17.96 -1.87 -13.55
C GLN A 13 -18.15 -1.75 -12.03
N GLU A 14 -17.09 -2.08 -11.29
CA GLU A 14 -17.12 -2.14 -9.82
C GLU A 14 -16.25 -1.02 -9.23
N PRO A 15 -16.86 0.07 -8.71
CA PRO A 15 -16.13 1.18 -8.10
C PRO A 15 -15.27 0.76 -6.91
N ARG A 16 -15.68 -0.26 -6.14
CA ARG A 16 -14.93 -0.72 -4.96
C ARG A 16 -13.56 -1.31 -5.34
N LEU A 17 -13.45 -1.95 -6.51
CA LEU A 17 -12.18 -2.43 -7.02
C LEU A 17 -11.25 -1.28 -7.43
N GLN A 18 -11.82 -0.19 -7.95
CA GLN A 18 -11.05 1.01 -8.30
C GLN A 18 -10.47 1.67 -7.04
N GLU A 19 -11.24 1.74 -5.96
CA GLU A 19 -10.77 2.24 -4.66
C GLU A 19 -9.67 1.34 -4.07
N CYS A 20 -9.85 0.01 -4.15
CA CYS A 20 -8.82 -0.95 -3.73
C CYS A 20 -7.53 -0.81 -4.55
N ALA A 21 -7.63 -0.59 -5.87
CA ALA A 21 -6.48 -0.37 -6.75
C ALA A 21 -5.71 0.91 -6.38
N ALA A 22 -6.42 2.01 -6.12
CA ALA A 22 -5.82 3.27 -5.70
C ALA A 22 -5.13 3.13 -4.34
N ALA A 23 -5.79 2.51 -3.36
CA ALA A 23 -5.24 2.26 -2.04
C ALA A 23 -3.99 1.36 -2.09
N LEU A 24 -4.00 0.33 -2.95
CA LEU A 24 -2.84 -0.55 -3.14
C LEU A 24 -1.67 0.16 -3.82
N THR A 25 -1.94 1.10 -4.72
CA THR A 25 -0.91 1.97 -5.31
C THR A 25 -0.26 2.84 -4.24
N ALA A 26 -1.06 3.49 -3.40
CA ALA A 26 -0.58 4.32 -2.30
C ALA A 26 0.23 3.52 -1.26
N ALA A 27 -0.16 2.27 -0.98
CA ALA A 27 0.62 1.36 -0.13
C ALA A 27 1.99 1.05 -0.75
N GLY A 28 2.02 0.79 -2.07
CA GLY A 28 3.27 0.60 -2.81
C GLY A 28 4.19 1.82 -2.80
N ASP A 29 3.63 3.02 -2.90
CA ASP A 29 4.40 4.25 -2.79
C ASP A 29 4.96 4.45 -1.38
N THR A 30 4.20 4.12 -0.34
CA THR A 30 4.70 4.13 1.05
C THR A 30 5.83 3.10 1.24
N TRP A 31 5.76 1.93 0.61
CA TRP A 31 6.86 0.95 0.61
C TRP A 31 8.14 1.51 -0.02
N ARG A 32 8.01 2.31 -1.08
CA ARG A 32 9.16 3.00 -1.71
C ARG A 32 9.75 4.06 -0.79
N GLU A 33 8.90 4.81 -0.08
CA GLU A 33 9.34 5.76 0.96
C GLU A 33 10.15 5.06 2.05
N PHE A 34 9.62 3.94 2.58
CA PHE A 34 10.33 3.11 3.56
C PHE A 34 11.69 2.63 3.04
N ALA A 35 11.74 2.08 1.81
CA ALA A 35 12.98 1.60 1.22
C ALA A 35 14.01 2.73 1.05
N ALA A 36 13.56 3.93 0.67
CA ALA A 36 14.41 5.09 0.55
C ALA A 36 14.97 5.55 1.92
N MET A 37 14.15 5.54 2.98
CA MET A 37 14.58 5.79 4.35
C MET A 37 15.63 4.76 4.79
N ALA A 38 15.33 3.47 4.62
CA ALA A 38 16.24 2.37 4.96
C ALA A 38 17.60 2.53 4.26
N ALA A 39 17.59 2.81 2.94
CA ALA A 39 18.80 3.01 2.17
C ALA A 39 19.63 4.21 2.65
N ARG A 40 18.98 5.31 3.09
CA ARG A 40 19.67 6.48 3.66
C ARG A 40 20.31 6.18 5.00
N ILE A 41 19.59 5.50 5.90
CA ILE A 41 20.12 5.09 7.21
C ILE A 41 21.32 4.14 7.05
N CYS A 42 21.20 3.11 6.22
CA CYS A 42 22.29 2.15 5.96
C CYS A 42 23.55 2.84 5.38
N LYS A 43 23.38 3.91 4.60
CA LYS A 43 24.47 4.69 4.03
C LYS A 43 25.03 5.77 4.97
N LYS A 44 24.57 5.83 6.24
CA LYS A 44 24.88 6.90 7.20
C LYS A 44 24.59 8.31 6.66
N ARG A 45 23.60 8.42 5.76
CA ARG A 45 23.09 9.67 5.17
C ARG A 45 21.66 9.97 5.65
N GLY A 46 21.31 9.47 6.83
CA GLY A 46 20.01 9.75 7.43
C GLY A 46 19.86 11.25 7.68
N ARG A 47 18.71 11.81 7.30
CA ARG A 47 18.31 13.15 7.73
C ARG A 47 17.89 13.10 9.21
N ALA A 48 17.76 14.25 9.87
CA ALA A 48 17.29 14.32 11.27
C ALA A 48 15.93 13.64 11.47
N GLU A 49 15.14 13.56 10.40
CA GLU A 49 13.82 12.94 10.29
C GLU A 49 13.86 11.43 9.93
N ASP A 50 14.97 10.92 9.38
CA ASP A 50 15.16 9.49 9.07
C ASP A 50 15.63 8.72 10.31
N SER A 51 14.73 8.53 11.27
CA SER A 51 15.00 7.78 12.49
C SER A 51 14.45 6.35 12.43
N TYR A 52 15.01 5.43 13.22
CA TYR A 52 14.47 4.07 13.34
C TYR A 52 12.97 4.05 13.73
N PRO A 53 12.49 4.87 14.68
CA PRO A 53 11.06 4.99 14.97
C PRO A 53 10.22 5.42 13.75
N ALA A 54 10.71 6.37 12.94
CA ALA A 54 10.02 6.81 11.73
C ALA A 54 9.92 5.67 10.69
N MET A 55 10.98 4.86 10.56
CA MET A 55 10.93 3.66 9.70
C MET A 55 9.91 2.63 10.19
N VAL A 56 9.87 2.36 11.49
CA VAL A 56 8.90 1.43 12.09
C VAL A 56 7.46 1.94 11.88
N ALA A 57 7.22 3.23 12.08
CA ALA A 57 5.92 3.84 11.82
C ALA A 57 5.52 3.71 10.34
N CYS A 58 6.47 3.91 9.41
CA CYS A 58 6.21 3.81 7.98
C CYS A 58 5.89 2.38 7.53
N ILE A 59 6.67 1.39 7.94
CA ILE A 59 6.40 -0.02 7.59
C ILE A 59 5.09 -0.53 8.20
N ASN A 60 4.77 -0.12 9.44
CA ASN A 60 3.48 -0.46 10.06
C ASN A 60 2.32 0.20 9.32
N ARG A 61 2.50 1.43 8.82
CA ARG A 61 1.51 2.10 7.97
C ARG A 61 1.30 1.34 6.66
N CYS A 62 2.37 0.89 5.99
CA CYS A 62 2.25 0.03 4.80
C CYS A 62 1.40 -1.21 5.10
N GLY A 63 1.74 -1.94 6.18
CA GLY A 63 1.04 -3.16 6.55
C GLY A 63 -0.45 -2.92 6.81
N ALA A 64 -0.80 -1.86 7.55
CA ALA A 64 -2.20 -1.51 7.81
C ALA A 64 -2.96 -1.12 6.54
N MET A 65 -2.31 -0.43 5.59
CA MET A 65 -2.91 -0.10 4.30
C MET A 65 -3.17 -1.36 3.46
N GLU A 66 -2.21 -2.28 3.39
CA GLU A 66 -2.36 -3.54 2.68
C GLU A 66 -3.44 -4.43 3.32
N GLU A 67 -3.46 -4.56 4.64
CA GLU A 67 -4.47 -5.31 5.37
C GLU A 67 -5.88 -4.78 5.09
N LYS A 68 -6.05 -3.45 5.07
CA LYS A 68 -7.32 -2.82 4.72
C LYS A 68 -7.76 -3.20 3.30
N VAL A 69 -6.86 -3.09 2.32
CA VAL A 69 -7.15 -3.45 0.92
C VAL A 69 -7.55 -4.93 0.80
N PHE A 70 -6.77 -5.85 1.39
CA PHE A 70 -7.07 -7.28 1.30
C PHE A 70 -8.34 -7.67 2.05
N THR A 71 -8.67 -6.97 3.13
CA THR A 71 -9.92 -7.17 3.87
C THR A 71 -11.13 -6.74 3.03
N GLU A 72 -11.07 -5.57 2.41
CA GLU A 72 -12.12 -5.09 1.49
C GLU A 72 -12.29 -6.03 0.29
N LEU A 73 -11.18 -6.44 -0.35
CA LEU A 73 -11.22 -7.39 -1.47
C LEU A 73 -11.83 -8.74 -1.07
N ARG A 74 -11.50 -9.25 0.12
CA ARG A 74 -12.07 -10.50 0.65
C ARG A 74 -13.56 -10.37 0.91
N GLN A 75 -14.01 -9.26 1.45
CA GLN A 75 -15.44 -9.01 1.68
C GLN A 75 -16.20 -8.90 0.36
N TRP A 76 -15.65 -8.16 -0.60
CA TRP A 76 -16.20 -8.03 -1.94
C TRP A 76 -16.30 -9.40 -2.65
N SER A 77 -15.23 -10.20 -2.63
CA SER A 77 -15.23 -11.54 -3.25
C SER A 77 -16.27 -12.48 -2.63
N ARG A 78 -16.62 -12.31 -1.35
CA ARG A 78 -17.67 -13.11 -0.69
C ARG A 78 -19.09 -12.66 -1.03
N GLN A 79 -19.25 -11.45 -1.54
CA GLN A 79 -20.55 -10.87 -1.92
C GLN A 79 -20.89 -11.13 -3.38
N GLN A 80 -19.94 -11.62 -4.19
CA GLN A 80 -20.19 -12.05 -5.55
C GLN A 80 -20.74 -13.50 -5.56
N PRO A 81 -21.89 -13.76 -6.24
CA PRO A 81 -22.47 -15.09 -6.37
C PRO A 81 -21.68 -16.02 -7.30
#